data_AF-A0A2S9J645-F1
#
_entry.id   AF-A0A2S9J645-F1
#
_cell.length_a   1.000
_cell.length_b   1.000
_cell.length_c   1.000
_cell.angle_alpha   90.00
_cell.angle_beta   90.00
_cell.angle_gamma   90.00
#
_symmetry.space_group_name_H-M   'P 1'
#
loop_
_entity.id
_entity.type
_entity.pdbx_description
1 polymer ?
#
loop_
_entity_poly.entity_id
_entity_poly.type
_entity_poly.pdbx_seq_one_letter_code
_entity_poly.pdbx_strand_id
1 'polypeptide(L)'
;MPFCNFVQTYEMQRLIVIILSSFFLMISCNRSKPKGILSEKTMVDLMTDVHLVDGYLNTLQVDSTRKVIDGLYDGIFEKYGIDSITFKANISYYLGNPILSKEMYAEVTKKLNTYEEDYRRTDSLKNTRISDSIRVVRRYERLKEDARKLILDVQVDTLPFTYGVYQKEFMVGAELHGVQLYQPTVQPDVPKEPETNEPNSNTKKMQGDSTVPRRTRPTPVRNTVPQKVEAKPLEN
;
A
#
# COMPACT_ATOMS: atom_id res chain seq x y z
N MET A 1 -71.88 -55.65 -52.74
CA MET A 1 -70.42 -55.48 -52.55
C MET A 1 -70.14 -54.88 -51.16
N PRO A 2 -70.03 -55.67 -50.07
CA PRO A 2 -69.77 -55.14 -48.73
C PRO A 2 -68.36 -55.46 -48.16
N PHE A 3 -67.49 -56.14 -48.92
CA PHE A 3 -66.20 -56.62 -48.39
C PHE A 3 -65.08 -55.56 -48.36
N CYS A 4 -65.12 -54.54 -49.22
CA CYS A 4 -64.06 -53.51 -49.24
C CYS A 4 -64.10 -52.57 -48.02
N ASN A 5 -65.28 -52.28 -47.47
CA ASN A 5 -65.42 -51.42 -46.29
C ASN A 5 -64.86 -52.06 -45.01
N PHE A 6 -64.91 -53.39 -44.90
CA PHE A 6 -64.39 -54.13 -43.74
C PHE A 6 -62.85 -54.24 -43.75
N VAL A 7 -62.24 -54.25 -44.94
CA VAL A 7 -60.77 -54.21 -45.11
C VAL A 7 -60.22 -52.83 -44.73
N GLN A 8 -60.96 -51.77 -45.04
CA GLN A 8 -60.49 -50.40 -44.80
C GLN A 8 -60.58 -49.97 -43.32
N THR A 9 -61.48 -50.56 -42.53
CA THR A 9 -61.58 -50.29 -41.08
C THR A 9 -60.44 -50.93 -40.28
N TYR A 10 -59.91 -52.09 -40.69
CA TYR A 10 -58.81 -52.73 -39.95
C TYR A 10 -57.45 -52.03 -40.17
N GLU A 11 -57.17 -51.50 -41.37
CA GLU A 11 -55.94 -50.74 -41.67
C GLU A 11 -55.87 -49.44 -40.86
N MET A 12 -56.99 -48.71 -40.78
CA MET A 12 -57.07 -47.45 -40.02
C MET A 12 -57.03 -47.68 -38.51
N GLN A 13 -57.61 -48.78 -38.02
CA GLN A 13 -57.57 -49.14 -36.59
C GLN A 13 -56.16 -49.55 -36.14
N ARG A 14 -55.38 -50.21 -37.02
CA ARG A 14 -53.97 -50.56 -36.75
C ARG A 14 -53.07 -49.31 -36.69
N LEU A 15 -53.32 -48.31 -37.55
CA LEU A 15 -52.61 -47.02 -37.50
C LEU A 15 -52.93 -46.23 -36.22
N ILE A 16 -54.18 -46.22 -35.78
CA ILE A 16 -54.58 -45.55 -34.53
C ILE A 16 -53.88 -46.17 -33.33
N VAL A 17 -53.74 -47.49 -33.26
CA VAL A 17 -53.04 -48.16 -32.15
C VAL A 17 -51.54 -47.82 -32.16
N ILE A 18 -50.91 -47.74 -33.34
CA ILE A 18 -49.49 -47.35 -33.46
C ILE A 18 -49.30 -45.89 -33.02
N ILE A 19 -50.14 -44.96 -33.49
CA ILE A 19 -50.09 -43.54 -33.12
C ILE A 19 -50.36 -43.36 -31.62
N LEU A 20 -51.34 -44.08 -31.06
CA LEU A 20 -51.65 -44.03 -29.65
C LEU A 20 -50.49 -44.59 -28.80
N SER A 21 -49.86 -45.69 -29.21
CA SER A 21 -48.68 -46.23 -28.51
C SER A 21 -47.48 -45.27 -28.56
N SER A 22 -47.28 -44.59 -29.69
CA SER A 22 -46.24 -43.57 -29.86
C SER A 22 -46.48 -42.37 -28.96
N PHE A 23 -47.74 -41.93 -28.83
CA PHE A 23 -48.13 -40.84 -27.95
C PHE A 23 -47.90 -41.18 -26.46
N PHE A 24 -48.22 -42.40 -26.04
CA PHE A 24 -47.94 -42.87 -24.67
C PHE A 24 -46.45 -43.00 -24.37
N LEU A 25 -45.61 -43.36 -25.35
CA LEU A 25 -44.15 -43.38 -25.21
C LEU A 25 -43.56 -41.98 -25.01
N MET A 26 -44.13 -40.95 -25.64
CA MET A 26 -43.69 -39.55 -25.46
C MET A 26 -44.02 -39.01 -24.05
N ILE A 27 -45.14 -39.41 -23.46
CA ILE A 27 -45.56 -38.95 -22.13
C ILE A 27 -44.76 -39.59 -20.99
N SER A 28 -44.16 -40.76 -21.22
CA SER A 28 -43.34 -41.45 -20.22
C SER A 28 -42.00 -40.76 -19.92
N CYS A 29 -41.59 -39.76 -20.71
CA CYS A 29 -40.34 -39.05 -20.51
C CYS A 29 -40.49 -37.81 -19.61
N ASN A 30 -41.28 -37.91 -18.54
CA ASN A 30 -41.34 -36.87 -17.53
C ASN A 30 -40.34 -37.18 -16.41
N ARG A 31 -39.09 -36.71 -16.57
CA ARG A 31 -38.05 -36.81 -15.53
C ARG A 31 -38.40 -35.85 -14.39
N SER A 32 -39.31 -36.27 -13.52
CA SER A 32 -39.52 -35.62 -12.23
C SER A 32 -38.21 -35.65 -11.43
N LYS A 33 -37.90 -34.53 -10.75
CA LYS A 33 -36.70 -34.46 -9.91
C LYS A 33 -36.77 -35.57 -8.85
N PRO A 34 -35.67 -36.33 -8.61
CA PRO A 34 -35.65 -37.33 -7.56
C PRO A 34 -35.95 -36.68 -6.21
N LYS A 35 -36.67 -37.39 -5.34
CA LYS A 35 -36.88 -36.94 -3.95
C LYS A 35 -35.51 -36.82 -3.25
N GLY A 36 -35.29 -35.72 -2.52
CA GLY A 36 -34.04 -35.48 -1.78
C GLY A 36 -32.96 -34.69 -2.55
N ILE A 37 -33.24 -34.25 -3.78
CA ILE A 37 -32.38 -33.30 -4.50
C ILE A 37 -32.72 -31.86 -4.07
N LEU A 38 -31.68 -31.11 -3.73
CA LEU A 38 -31.75 -29.70 -3.34
C LEU A 38 -32.30 -28.85 -4.49
N SER A 39 -32.76 -27.64 -4.15
CA SER A 39 -33.04 -26.64 -5.18
C SER A 39 -31.72 -26.17 -5.81
N GLU A 40 -31.76 -25.73 -7.06
CA GLU A 40 -30.58 -25.23 -7.75
C GLU A 40 -29.93 -24.06 -7.01
N LYS A 41 -30.74 -23.13 -6.49
CA LYS A 41 -30.26 -22.02 -5.68
C LYS A 41 -29.52 -22.51 -4.42
N THR A 42 -30.13 -23.46 -3.69
CA THR A 42 -29.54 -24.04 -2.48
C THR A 42 -28.26 -24.82 -2.79
N MET A 43 -28.21 -25.52 -3.93
CA MET A 43 -27.02 -26.24 -4.38
C MET A 43 -25.89 -25.26 -4.73
N VAL A 44 -26.20 -24.15 -5.38
CA VAL A 44 -25.22 -23.08 -5.65
C VAL A 44 -24.68 -22.53 -4.32
N ASP A 45 -25.56 -22.20 -3.36
CA ASP A 45 -25.13 -21.74 -2.03
C ASP A 45 -24.23 -22.77 -1.33
N LEU A 46 -24.63 -24.04 -1.32
CA LEU A 46 -23.88 -25.15 -0.72
C LEU A 46 -22.50 -25.31 -1.36
N MET A 47 -22.43 -25.34 -2.70
CA MET A 47 -21.16 -25.50 -3.41
C MET A 47 -20.25 -24.28 -3.24
N THR A 48 -20.81 -23.07 -3.14
CA THR A 48 -20.03 -21.87 -2.80
C THR A 48 -19.36 -22.02 -1.44
N ASP A 49 -20.08 -22.48 -0.42
CA ASP A 49 -19.52 -22.70 0.93
C ASP A 49 -18.48 -23.83 0.95
N VAL A 50 -18.76 -24.94 0.26
CA VAL A 50 -17.81 -26.06 0.12
C VAL A 50 -16.51 -25.57 -0.51
N HIS A 51 -16.56 -24.81 -1.61
CA HIS A 51 -15.35 -24.27 -2.23
C HIS A 51 -14.62 -23.24 -1.37
N LEU A 52 -15.34 -22.49 -0.52
CA LEU A 52 -14.70 -21.58 0.43
C LEU A 52 -13.93 -22.36 1.51
N VAL A 53 -14.53 -23.43 2.03
CA VAL A 53 -13.87 -24.34 2.98
C VAL A 53 -12.69 -25.04 2.33
N ASP A 54 -12.84 -25.59 1.13
CA ASP A 54 -11.74 -26.21 0.39
C ASP A 54 -10.61 -25.20 0.12
N GLY A 55 -10.95 -23.96 -0.21
CA GLY A 55 -10.00 -22.85 -0.35
C GLY A 55 -9.21 -22.63 0.94
N TYR A 56 -9.88 -22.57 2.09
CA TYR A 56 -9.24 -22.45 3.40
C TYR A 56 -8.36 -23.66 3.73
N LEU A 57 -8.86 -24.88 3.53
CA LEU A 57 -8.13 -26.12 3.81
C LEU A 57 -6.84 -26.25 2.98
N ASN A 58 -6.84 -25.73 1.74
CA ASN A 58 -5.65 -25.68 0.88
C ASN A 58 -4.58 -24.69 1.36
N THR A 59 -4.90 -23.77 2.28
CA THR A 59 -3.91 -22.86 2.90
C THR A 59 -3.17 -23.51 4.07
N LEU A 60 -3.68 -24.63 4.59
CA LEU A 60 -3.16 -25.29 5.78
C LEU A 60 -2.19 -26.43 5.42
N GLN A 61 -1.32 -26.78 6.38
CA GLN A 61 -0.51 -27.99 6.28
C GLN A 61 -1.39 -29.25 6.42
N VAL A 62 -1.01 -30.33 5.75
CA VAL A 62 -1.78 -31.60 5.69
C VAL A 62 -2.18 -32.11 7.08
N ASP A 63 -1.28 -32.05 8.06
CA ASP A 63 -1.56 -32.52 9.42
C ASP A 63 -2.57 -31.65 10.17
N SER A 64 -2.64 -30.36 9.83
CA SER A 64 -3.64 -29.44 10.37
C SER A 64 -4.99 -29.63 9.68
N THR A 65 -4.98 -29.77 8.35
CA THR A 65 -6.17 -30.05 7.54
C THR A 65 -6.91 -31.29 8.06
N ARG A 66 -6.20 -32.40 8.32
CA ARG A 66 -6.80 -33.64 8.84
C ARG A 66 -7.52 -33.48 10.18
N LYS A 67 -7.14 -32.50 11.00
CA LYS A 67 -7.77 -32.25 12.31
C LYS A 67 -9.05 -31.43 12.21
N VAL A 68 -9.18 -30.60 11.18
CA VAL A 68 -10.26 -29.59 11.08
C VAL A 68 -11.27 -29.90 9.98
N ILE A 69 -10.93 -30.76 9.03
CA ILE A 69 -11.76 -31.06 7.85
C ILE A 69 -13.15 -31.57 8.24
N ASP A 70 -13.23 -32.53 9.15
CA ASP A 70 -14.51 -33.14 9.54
C ASP A 70 -15.44 -32.09 10.18
N GLY A 71 -14.93 -31.31 11.15
CA GLY A 71 -15.73 -30.27 11.80
C GLY A 71 -16.17 -29.13 10.87
N LEU A 72 -15.39 -28.81 9.84
CA LEU A 72 -15.77 -27.80 8.85
C LEU A 72 -16.89 -28.31 7.93
N TYR A 73 -16.78 -29.55 7.46
CA TYR A 73 -17.83 -30.16 6.64
C TYR A 73 -19.10 -30.45 7.44
N ASP A 74 -18.98 -30.84 8.71
CA ASP A 74 -20.12 -31.00 9.61
C ASP A 74 -20.90 -29.68 9.77
N GLY A 75 -20.20 -28.55 9.93
CA GLY A 75 -20.83 -27.24 9.98
C GLY A 75 -21.58 -26.85 8.69
N ILE A 76 -21.06 -27.24 7.52
CA ILE A 76 -21.78 -27.08 6.24
C ILE A 76 -23.04 -27.95 6.23
N PHE A 77 -22.92 -29.22 6.62
CA PHE A 77 -24.03 -30.17 6.63
C PHE A 77 -25.16 -29.71 7.55
N GLU A 78 -24.83 -29.20 8.74
CA GLU A 78 -25.78 -28.60 9.66
C GLU A 78 -26.47 -27.36 9.07
N LYS A 79 -25.70 -26.46 8.44
CA LYS A 79 -26.24 -25.22 7.84
C LYS A 79 -27.30 -25.50 6.77
N TYR A 80 -27.12 -26.56 5.97
CA TYR A 80 -28.02 -26.91 4.88
C TYR A 80 -29.00 -28.03 5.23
N GLY A 81 -28.94 -28.61 6.43
CA GLY A 81 -29.80 -29.69 6.86
C GLY A 81 -29.65 -30.96 6.03
N ILE A 82 -28.42 -31.27 5.61
CA ILE A 82 -28.09 -32.42 4.77
C ILE A 82 -27.15 -33.38 5.48
N ASP A 83 -27.14 -34.65 5.06
CA ASP A 83 -26.17 -35.66 5.50
C ASP A 83 -25.15 -35.93 4.38
N SER A 84 -24.02 -36.57 4.72
CA SER A 84 -22.97 -36.99 3.77
C SER A 84 -23.53 -37.83 2.61
N ILE A 85 -24.52 -38.69 2.87
CA ILE A 85 -25.17 -39.51 1.84
C ILE A 85 -25.97 -38.62 0.88
N THR A 86 -26.78 -37.72 1.42
CA THR A 86 -27.59 -36.77 0.64
C THR A 86 -26.69 -35.81 -0.15
N PHE A 87 -25.57 -35.37 0.43
CA PHE A 87 -24.57 -34.55 -0.24
C PHE A 87 -24.00 -35.25 -1.48
N LYS A 88 -23.55 -36.50 -1.34
CA LYS A 88 -23.03 -37.31 -2.47
C LYS A 88 -24.09 -37.51 -3.56
N ALA A 89 -25.35 -37.76 -3.17
CA ALA A 89 -26.46 -37.89 -4.12
C ALA A 89 -26.71 -36.59 -4.90
N ASN A 90 -26.67 -35.45 -4.21
CA ASN A 90 -26.83 -34.14 -4.84
C ASN A 90 -25.67 -33.81 -5.79
N ILE A 91 -24.43 -34.03 -5.36
CA ILE A 91 -23.25 -33.89 -6.24
C ILE A 91 -23.41 -34.75 -7.49
N SER A 92 -23.76 -36.03 -7.33
CA SER A 92 -23.92 -36.94 -8.47
C SER A 92 -25.02 -36.47 -9.43
N TYR A 93 -26.14 -35.97 -8.92
CA TYR A 93 -27.24 -35.45 -9.74
C TYR A 93 -26.82 -34.23 -10.57
N TYR A 94 -26.19 -33.24 -9.95
CA TYR A 94 -25.84 -32.00 -10.63
C TYR A 94 -24.60 -32.14 -11.51
N LEU A 95 -23.56 -32.85 -11.06
CA LEU A 95 -22.35 -33.09 -11.84
C LEU A 95 -22.55 -34.15 -12.93
N GLY A 96 -23.52 -35.04 -12.77
CA GLY A 96 -23.88 -36.04 -13.78
C GLY A 96 -24.55 -35.46 -15.03
N ASN A 97 -25.01 -34.21 -14.99
CA ASN A 97 -25.57 -33.50 -16.13
C ASN A 97 -24.68 -32.29 -16.51
N PRO A 98 -23.98 -32.32 -17.66
CA PRO A 98 -23.09 -31.24 -18.09
C PRO A 98 -23.76 -29.86 -18.19
N ILE A 99 -25.05 -29.81 -18.54
CA ILE A 99 -25.80 -28.56 -18.68
C ILE A 99 -26.04 -27.94 -17.30
N LEU A 100 -26.59 -28.73 -16.38
CA LEU A 100 -26.85 -28.27 -15.00
C LEU A 100 -25.55 -27.94 -14.26
N SER A 101 -24.49 -28.72 -14.47
CA SER A 101 -23.18 -28.45 -13.91
C SER A 101 -22.62 -27.10 -14.38
N LYS A 102 -22.69 -26.82 -15.68
CA LYS A 102 -22.23 -25.55 -16.24
C LYS A 102 -23.00 -24.36 -15.67
N GLU A 103 -24.32 -24.45 -15.59
CA GLU A 103 -25.17 -23.39 -15.04
C GLU A 103 -24.88 -23.14 -13.56
N MET A 104 -24.79 -24.22 -12.77
CA MET A 104 -24.44 -24.14 -11.35
C MET A 104 -23.07 -23.49 -11.14
N TYR A 105 -22.02 -23.96 -11.83
CA TYR A 105 -20.68 -23.40 -11.66
C TYR A 105 -20.56 -21.96 -12.15
N ALA A 106 -21.35 -21.54 -13.14
CA ALA A 106 -21.40 -20.14 -13.57
C ALA A 106 -21.89 -19.24 -12.42
N GLU A 107 -22.97 -19.64 -11.73
CA GLU A 107 -23.49 -18.89 -10.59
C GLU A 107 -22.58 -18.98 -9.34
N VAL A 108 -21.96 -20.13 -9.08
CA VAL A 108 -20.95 -20.28 -8.01
C VAL A 108 -19.78 -19.33 -8.24
N THR A 109 -19.22 -19.31 -9.46
CA THR A 109 -18.10 -18.42 -9.82
C THR A 109 -18.49 -16.96 -9.66
N LYS A 110 -19.70 -16.60 -10.12
CA LYS A 110 -20.23 -15.25 -9.96
C LYS A 110 -20.31 -14.83 -8.49
N LYS A 111 -20.80 -15.69 -7.59
CA LYS A 111 -20.83 -15.41 -6.15
C LYS A 111 -19.45 -15.24 -5.55
N LEU A 112 -18.51 -16.13 -5.88
CA LEU A 112 -17.13 -16.03 -5.39
C LEU A 112 -16.47 -14.72 -5.83
N ASN A 113 -16.68 -14.31 -7.09
CA ASN A 113 -16.18 -13.03 -7.59
C ASN A 113 -16.80 -11.85 -6.83
N THR A 114 -18.10 -11.90 -6.51
CA THR A 114 -18.71 -10.83 -5.70
C THR A 114 -18.11 -10.74 -4.30
N TYR A 115 -17.80 -11.88 -3.66
CA TYR A 115 -17.11 -11.87 -2.37
C TYR A 115 -15.71 -11.28 -2.50
N GLU A 116 -14.94 -11.68 -3.50
CA GLU A 116 -13.60 -11.13 -3.74
C GLU A 116 -13.63 -9.61 -3.94
N GLU A 117 -14.57 -9.11 -4.75
CA GLU A 117 -14.74 -7.68 -4.99
C GLU A 117 -15.06 -6.90 -3.71
N ASP A 118 -15.97 -7.42 -2.88
CA ASP A 118 -16.34 -6.83 -1.59
C ASP A 118 -15.15 -6.82 -0.62
N TYR A 119 -14.42 -7.94 -0.52
CA TYR A 119 -13.20 -8.01 0.30
C TYR A 119 -12.15 -7.00 -0.18
N ARG A 120 -11.87 -6.95 -1.48
CA ARG A 120 -10.89 -6.02 -2.06
C ARG A 120 -11.28 -4.56 -1.84
N ARG A 121 -12.58 -4.25 -1.94
CA ARG A 121 -13.11 -2.90 -1.67
C ARG A 121 -12.86 -2.51 -0.22
N THR A 122 -13.22 -3.37 0.72
CA THR A 122 -13.04 -3.07 2.16
C THR A 122 -11.56 -2.98 2.55
N ASP A 123 -10.71 -3.83 1.97
CA ASP A 123 -9.26 -3.80 2.21
C ASP A 123 -8.62 -2.49 1.71
N SER A 124 -8.97 -2.05 0.50
CA SER A 124 -8.50 -0.77 -0.05
C SER A 124 -8.88 0.42 0.84
N LEU A 125 -10.10 0.44 1.38
CA LEU A 125 -10.56 1.48 2.31
C LEU A 125 -9.80 1.44 3.65
N LYS A 126 -9.48 0.26 4.16
CA LYS A 126 -8.67 0.13 5.38
C LYS A 126 -7.23 0.58 5.12
N ASN A 127 -6.64 0.15 4.01
CA ASN A 127 -5.28 0.49 3.65
C ASN A 127 -5.07 2.00 3.43
N THR A 128 -6.03 2.67 2.78
CA THR A 128 -6.00 4.15 2.62
C THR A 128 -6.05 4.86 3.97
N ARG A 129 -6.93 4.43 4.89
CA ARG A 129 -7.00 4.97 6.26
C ARG A 129 -5.71 4.75 7.04
N ILE A 130 -5.16 3.54 6.99
CA ILE A 130 -3.90 3.19 7.67
C ILE A 130 -2.77 4.05 7.09
N SER A 131 -2.66 4.16 5.77
CA SER A 131 -1.65 4.96 5.10
C SER A 131 -1.71 6.44 5.47
N ASP A 132 -2.90 7.01 5.60
CA ASP A 132 -3.08 8.40 6.05
C ASP A 132 -2.63 8.58 7.51
N SER A 133 -3.04 7.67 8.40
CA SER A 133 -2.60 7.71 9.80
C SER A 133 -1.08 7.60 9.95
N ILE A 134 -0.44 6.73 9.17
CA ILE A 134 1.02 6.56 9.16
C ILE A 134 1.70 7.82 8.62
N ARG A 135 1.13 8.49 7.60
CA ARG A 135 1.68 9.74 7.05
C ARG A 135 1.72 10.84 8.11
N VAL A 136 0.66 10.96 8.89
CA VAL A 136 0.56 11.93 9.98
C VAL A 136 1.64 11.66 11.04
N VAL A 137 1.77 10.43 11.50
CA VAL A 137 2.79 10.05 12.50
C VAL A 137 4.20 10.32 11.99
N ARG A 138 4.53 9.88 10.76
CA ARG A 138 5.84 10.13 10.14
C ARG A 138 6.17 11.62 10.03
N ARG A 139 5.17 12.48 9.80
CA ARG A 139 5.36 13.93 9.80
C ARG A 139 5.80 14.44 11.16
N TYR A 140 5.14 14.00 12.23
CA TYR A 140 5.51 14.41 13.59
C TYR A 140 6.88 13.89 14.00
N GLU A 141 7.22 12.65 13.64
CA GLU A 141 8.56 12.11 13.86
C GLU A 141 9.62 12.96 13.16
N ARG A 142 9.42 13.31 11.89
CA ARG A 142 10.35 14.19 11.16
C ARG A 142 10.52 15.53 11.87
N LEU A 143 9.42 16.21 12.23
CA LEU A 143 9.48 17.50 12.91
C LEU A 143 10.21 17.42 14.25
N LYS A 144 10.01 16.34 15.00
CA LYS A 144 10.71 16.08 16.26
C LYS A 144 12.21 15.91 16.03
N GLU A 145 12.62 15.14 15.02
CA GLU A 145 14.04 14.98 14.68
C GLU A 145 14.68 16.27 14.16
N ASP A 146 13.95 17.07 13.37
CA ASP A 146 14.44 18.36 12.89
C ASP A 146 14.64 19.35 14.04
N ALA A 147 13.68 19.41 14.99
CA ALA A 147 13.82 20.21 16.21
C ALA A 147 14.99 19.74 17.08
N ARG A 148 15.17 18.42 17.20
CA ARG A 148 16.30 17.83 17.94
C ARG A 148 17.64 18.25 17.35
N LYS A 149 17.79 18.22 16.03
CA LYS A 149 19.01 18.66 15.33
C LYS A 149 19.29 20.14 15.57
N LEU A 150 18.28 21.00 15.52
CA LEU A 150 18.44 22.43 15.80
C LEU A 150 18.88 22.72 17.24
N ILE A 151 18.63 21.81 18.19
CA ILE A 151 19.06 21.98 19.59
C ILE A 151 20.47 21.40 19.81
N LEU A 152 20.74 20.21 19.25
CA LEU A 152 21.95 19.45 19.56
C LEU A 152 23.11 19.69 18.58
N ASP A 153 22.81 19.99 17.31
CA ASP A 153 23.80 20.15 16.24
C ASP A 153 24.03 21.63 15.90
N VAL A 154 23.90 22.52 16.89
CA VAL A 154 24.24 23.94 16.70
C VAL A 154 25.76 24.05 16.57
N GLN A 155 26.21 24.62 15.46
CA GLN A 155 27.60 25.04 15.32
C GLN A 155 27.82 26.16 16.35
N VAL A 156 28.51 25.87 17.45
CA VAL A 156 28.87 26.90 18.42
C VAL A 156 29.87 27.80 17.71
N ASP A 157 29.51 29.07 17.51
CA ASP A 157 30.43 30.05 16.96
C ASP A 157 31.65 30.11 17.88
N THR A 158 32.80 29.67 17.36
CA THR A 158 34.09 29.75 18.07
C THR A 158 34.68 31.16 18.05
N LEU A 159 34.05 32.07 17.31
CA LEU A 159 34.42 33.47 17.26
C LEU A 159 33.96 34.17 18.55
N PRO A 160 34.86 34.83 19.31
CA PRO A 160 34.43 35.58 20.47
C PRO A 160 33.54 36.74 20.04
N PHE A 161 32.33 36.82 20.60
CA PHE A 161 31.40 37.92 20.36
C PHE A 161 31.96 39.21 20.98
N THR A 162 32.79 39.91 20.21
CA THR A 162 33.36 41.20 20.58
C THR A 162 32.64 42.30 19.82
N TYR A 163 32.54 43.48 20.43
CA TYR A 163 31.85 44.63 19.85
C TYR A 163 32.32 44.93 18.42
N GLY A 164 33.62 44.82 18.14
CA GLY A 164 34.18 45.08 16.82
C GLY A 164 33.82 44.03 15.76
N VAL A 165 33.64 42.76 16.13
CA VAL A 165 33.20 41.71 15.20
C VAL A 165 31.71 41.87 14.89
N TYR A 166 30.89 42.08 15.93
CA TYR A 166 29.46 42.33 15.76
C TYR A 166 29.18 43.55 14.90
N GLN A 167 29.88 44.67 15.15
CA GLN A 167 29.76 45.87 14.34
C GLN A 167 30.08 45.58 12.87
N LYS A 168 31.16 44.85 12.58
CA LYS A 168 31.53 44.51 11.20
C LYS A 168 30.45 43.65 10.54
N GLU A 169 29.99 42.59 11.20
CA GLU A 169 28.95 41.71 10.66
C GLU A 169 27.63 42.43 10.44
N PHE A 170 27.21 43.28 11.38
CA PHE A 170 26.01 44.10 11.24
C PHE A 170 26.12 45.04 10.04
N MET A 171 27.23 45.77 9.92
CA MET A 171 27.46 46.68 8.80
C MET A 171 27.51 45.93 7.48
N VAL A 172 28.02 44.69 7.49
CA VAL A 172 28.06 43.83 6.32
C VAL A 172 26.67 43.38 5.88
N GLY A 173 25.86 42.89 6.82
CA GLY A 173 24.51 42.40 6.57
C GLY A 173 23.52 43.52 6.23
N ALA A 174 23.74 44.72 6.74
CA ALA A 174 22.95 45.92 6.41
C ALA A 174 23.39 46.61 5.10
N GLU A 175 24.39 46.06 4.39
CA GLU A 175 24.99 46.65 3.19
C GLU A 175 25.62 48.05 3.40
N LEU A 176 25.92 48.42 4.64
CA LEU A 176 26.44 49.74 5.03
C LEU A 176 27.97 49.85 4.97
N HIS A 177 28.63 48.93 4.26
CA HIS A 177 30.10 48.82 4.16
C HIS A 177 30.84 50.11 3.75
N GLY A 178 30.14 51.06 3.13
CA GLY A 178 30.68 52.34 2.68
C GLY A 178 30.50 53.51 3.66
N VAL A 179 29.80 53.33 4.78
CA VAL A 179 29.62 54.39 5.79
C VAL A 179 30.77 54.30 6.80
N GLN A 180 31.71 55.23 6.70
CA GLN A 180 32.83 55.33 7.62
C GLN A 180 32.32 55.88 8.96
N LEU A 181 31.95 54.97 9.87
CA LEU A 181 31.53 55.35 11.22
C LEU A 181 32.75 55.81 12.03
N TYR A 182 32.59 56.97 12.67
CA TYR A 182 33.54 57.55 13.61
C TYR A 182 33.90 56.50 14.67
N GLN A 183 35.17 56.07 14.70
CA GLN A 183 35.69 55.33 15.84
C GLN A 183 35.90 56.36 16.95
N PRO A 184 35.23 56.28 18.11
CA PRO A 184 35.63 57.10 19.24
C PRO A 184 37.05 56.63 19.58
N THR A 185 38.02 57.48 19.30
CA THR A 185 39.34 57.32 19.89
C THR A 185 39.11 57.34 21.39
N VAL A 186 39.29 56.19 22.06
CA VAL A 186 39.54 56.20 23.50
C VAL A 186 40.72 57.13 23.65
N GLN A 187 40.46 58.33 24.20
CA GLN A 187 41.54 59.28 24.45
C GLN A 187 42.55 58.54 25.32
N PRO A 188 43.82 58.42 24.93
CA PRO A 188 44.81 57.91 25.86
C PRO A 188 44.78 58.82 27.09
N ASP A 189 44.70 58.21 28.27
CA ASP A 189 44.62 58.93 29.54
C ASP A 189 45.65 60.07 29.58
N VAL A 190 45.19 61.28 29.90
CA VAL A 190 46.02 62.49 30.01
C VAL A 190 47.16 62.23 31.01
N PRO A 191 48.44 62.21 30.59
CA PRO A 191 49.54 62.06 31.54
C PRO A 191 49.86 63.40 32.22
N LYS A 192 50.04 63.39 33.55
CA LYS A 192 50.57 64.52 34.33
C LYS A 192 52.05 64.76 34.00
N GLU A 193 52.42 66.00 33.67
CA GLU A 193 53.81 66.51 33.63
C GLU A 193 54.27 66.99 35.02
N PRO A 194 55.58 67.27 35.29
CA PRO A 194 56.83 66.93 34.56
C PRO A 194 57.91 66.28 35.49
N GLU A 195 59.05 65.75 35.00
CA GLU A 195 60.36 66.44 35.06
C GLU A 195 61.39 65.86 34.05
N THR A 196 61.84 66.75 33.17
CA THR A 196 63.16 67.00 32.55
C THR A 196 64.29 65.94 32.57
N ASN A 197 64.77 65.53 31.39
CA ASN A 197 66.09 65.89 30.82
C ASN A 197 66.37 65.16 29.47
N GLU A 198 66.64 65.96 28.45
CA GLU A 198 67.01 65.65 27.05
C GLU A 198 68.47 65.12 26.87
N PRO A 199 68.99 64.84 25.64
CA PRO A 199 68.37 64.28 24.42
C PRO A 199 69.28 63.22 23.72
N ASN A 200 68.78 62.55 22.68
CA ASN A 200 69.42 62.64 21.35
C ASN A 200 68.60 61.99 20.22
N SER A 201 68.52 62.76 19.15
CA SER A 201 67.83 62.55 17.88
C SER A 201 68.46 61.46 17.00
N ASN A 202 67.66 60.83 16.14
CA ASN A 202 67.89 60.88 14.70
C ASN A 202 66.67 60.39 13.89
N THR A 203 66.22 61.26 13.00
CA THR A 203 65.09 61.09 12.08
C THR A 203 65.60 60.67 10.70
N LYS A 204 64.90 59.77 10.00
CA LYS A 204 64.78 59.87 8.53
C LYS A 204 63.48 59.28 7.95
N LYS A 205 62.71 60.21 7.39
CA LYS A 205 61.64 60.19 6.36
C LYS A 205 61.91 59.25 5.16
N MET A 206 61.00 58.86 4.23
CA MET A 206 59.70 59.36 3.73
C MET A 206 59.08 58.32 2.74
N GLN A 207 57.76 58.44 2.48
CA GLN A 207 56.93 58.11 1.27
C GLN A 207 57.31 56.90 0.37
N GLY A 208 56.42 56.01 -0.09
CA GLY A 208 55.00 56.10 -0.44
C GLY A 208 54.84 55.97 -1.97
N ASP A 209 54.14 54.94 -2.47
CA ASP A 209 53.33 55.07 -3.70
C ASP A 209 52.25 53.99 -3.80
N SER A 210 51.08 54.41 -4.30
CA SER A 210 49.89 53.60 -4.51
C SER A 210 49.75 53.29 -6.00
N THR A 211 49.54 52.03 -6.37
CA THR A 211 48.91 51.72 -7.68
C THR A 211 48.11 50.42 -7.60
N VAL A 212 46.81 50.56 -7.84
CA VAL A 212 45.80 49.49 -7.89
C VAL A 212 45.97 48.67 -9.19
N PRO A 213 45.63 47.37 -9.19
CA PRO A 213 44.79 46.90 -10.29
C PRO A 213 43.56 46.09 -9.84
N ARG A 214 42.47 46.46 -10.51
CA ARG A 214 41.12 45.89 -10.55
C ARG A 214 41.14 44.37 -10.81
N ARG A 215 40.37 43.59 -10.03
CA ARG A 215 40.05 42.18 -10.37
C ARG A 215 38.55 41.92 -10.40
N THR A 216 38.15 41.27 -11.49
CA THR A 216 36.81 40.85 -11.89
C THR A 216 36.32 39.64 -11.09
N ARG A 217 34.99 39.54 -10.96
CA ARG A 217 34.24 38.56 -10.17
C ARG A 217 34.23 37.16 -10.81
N PRO A 218 34.41 36.08 -10.02
CA PRO A 218 33.89 34.76 -10.36
C PRO A 218 32.59 34.45 -9.59
N THR A 219 31.62 33.86 -10.28
CA THR A 219 30.33 33.32 -9.80
C THR A 219 30.50 32.01 -9.00
N PRO A 220 29.50 31.63 -8.17
CA PRO A 220 29.66 30.57 -7.17
C PRO A 220 29.53 29.17 -7.77
N VAL A 221 30.32 28.22 -7.27
CA VAL A 221 30.18 26.79 -7.61
C VAL A 221 29.60 26.01 -6.41
N ARG A 222 28.72 25.10 -6.79
CA ARG A 222 27.77 24.25 -6.08
C ARG A 222 28.42 23.23 -5.12
N ASN A 223 27.76 23.03 -3.98
CA ASN A 223 28.09 22.15 -2.85
C ASN A 223 28.51 20.71 -3.23
N THR A 224 29.49 20.17 -2.49
CA THR A 224 29.78 18.73 -2.40
C THR A 224 29.33 18.18 -1.03
N VAL A 225 28.71 16.99 -1.06
CA VAL A 225 28.19 16.24 0.10
C VAL A 225 29.37 15.62 0.88
N PRO A 226 29.38 15.64 2.23
CA PRO A 226 30.48 15.05 3.00
C PRO A 226 30.46 13.52 2.97
N GLN A 227 31.64 12.92 2.78
CA GLN A 227 31.88 11.49 2.70
C GLN A 227 32.08 10.87 4.09
N LYS A 228 31.48 9.70 4.32
CA LYS A 228 31.54 8.91 5.56
C LYS A 228 32.93 8.28 5.74
N VAL A 229 33.55 8.47 6.91
CA VAL A 229 34.85 7.87 7.27
C VAL A 229 34.62 6.62 8.12
N GLU A 230 35.28 5.52 7.73
CA GLU A 230 35.21 4.21 8.37
C GLU A 230 36.37 4.05 9.38
N ALA A 231 36.08 3.48 10.56
CA ALA A 231 37.04 3.36 11.67
C ALA A 231 37.93 2.11 11.51
N LYS A 232 39.25 2.25 11.73
CA LYS A 232 40.20 1.14 11.81
C LYS A 232 40.34 0.63 13.26
N PRO A 233 40.55 -0.69 13.47
CA PRO A 233 40.68 -1.28 14.79
C PRO A 233 42.07 -1.04 15.38
N LEU A 234 42.13 -0.90 16.71
CA LEU A 234 43.35 -0.77 17.49
C LEU A 234 44.10 -2.11 17.56
N GLU A 235 45.39 -2.10 17.21
CA GLU A 235 46.31 -3.20 17.52
C GLU A 235 46.75 -3.12 19.01
N ASN A 236 46.99 -4.31 19.56
CA ASN A 236 47.06 -4.69 20.98
C ASN A 236 47.90 -3.82 21.92
#